data_AF-A0A6B3H0D0-F1
#
_entry.id   AF-A0A6B3H0D0-F1
#
_cell.length_a   1.000
_cell.length_b   1.000
_cell.length_c   1.000
_cell.angle_alpha   90.00
_cell.angle_beta   90.00
_cell.angle_gamma   90.00
#
_symmetry.space_group_name_H-M   'P 1'
#
loop_
_entity.id
_entity.type
_entity.pdbx_description
1 polymer ?
#
loop_
_entity_poly.entity_id
_entity_poly.type
_entity_poly.pdbx_seq_one_letter_code
_entity_poly.pdbx_strand_id
1 'polypeptide(L)'
;MSAVSSRLPVFPWDRLTPYKTTAQAHPDGIVDLSVGTPVDPVPEVIQRALTAAADSPGYPTVWGTEALRDALTGWVEGRLGAVGVTHANVLPVVGSKELVAWLPTQLGLGAGDRVAYPRLAYPTYEVGAR
;
A
#
# COMPACT_ATOMS: atom_id res chain seq x y z
N MET A 1 12.29 14.50 -28.14
CA MET A 1 11.35 13.60 -27.45
C MET A 1 11.35 13.96 -25.98
N SER A 2 10.21 13.94 -25.28
CA SER A 2 10.22 14.13 -23.83
C SER A 2 10.86 12.91 -23.15
N ALA A 3 11.39 13.11 -21.93
CA ALA A 3 11.90 12.00 -21.14
C ALA A 3 10.77 11.01 -20.79
N VAL A 4 11.10 9.72 -20.68
CA VAL A 4 10.15 8.67 -20.26
C VAL A 4 9.48 9.02 -18.93
N SER A 5 10.20 9.70 -18.03
CA SER A 5 9.69 10.19 -16.74
C SER A 5 8.53 11.18 -16.86
N SER A 6 8.38 11.90 -17.98
CA SER A 6 7.25 12.82 -18.14
C SER A 6 5.91 12.12 -18.35
N ARG A 7 5.92 10.78 -18.48
CA ARG A 7 4.71 9.95 -18.53
C ARG A 7 4.19 9.58 -17.13
N LEU A 8 5.00 9.81 -16.09
CA LEU A 8 4.62 9.48 -14.72
C LEU A 8 3.59 10.49 -14.19
N PRO A 9 2.61 10.02 -13.39
CA PRO A 9 1.61 10.88 -12.78
C PRO A 9 2.25 11.88 -11.81
N VAL A 10 1.71 13.09 -11.75
CA VAL A 10 2.03 14.06 -10.69
C VAL A 10 1.24 13.67 -9.46
N PHE A 11 1.89 13.58 -8.30
CA PHE A 11 1.18 13.17 -7.10
C PHE A 11 0.37 14.34 -6.52
N PRO A 12 -0.84 14.08 -5.98
CA PRO A 12 -1.67 15.14 -5.43
C PRO A 12 -1.02 15.93 -4.29
N TRP A 13 -0.18 15.29 -3.49
CA TRP A 13 0.52 15.95 -2.37
C TRP A 13 1.58 16.95 -2.84
N ASP A 14 2.11 16.83 -4.06
CA ASP A 14 3.05 17.84 -4.61
C ASP A 14 2.37 19.22 -4.70
N ARG A 15 1.04 19.23 -4.93
CA ARG A 15 0.23 20.45 -4.96
C ARG A 15 0.04 21.09 -3.58
N LEU A 16 0.33 20.36 -2.50
CA LEU A 16 0.20 20.87 -1.13
C LEU A 16 1.40 21.70 -0.69
N THR A 17 2.51 21.66 -1.44
CA THR A 17 3.77 22.36 -1.11
C THR A 17 3.58 23.86 -0.81
N PRO A 18 2.90 24.67 -1.66
CA PRO A 18 2.75 26.11 -1.40
C PRO A 18 1.93 26.41 -0.13
N TYR A 19 0.94 25.55 0.16
CA TYR A 19 0.11 25.68 1.35
C TYR A 19 0.89 25.33 2.61
N LYS A 20 1.73 24.29 2.55
CA LYS A 20 2.65 23.93 3.63
C LYS A 20 3.63 25.06 3.93
N THR A 21 4.24 25.67 2.91
CA THR A 21 5.13 26.83 3.09
C THR A 21 4.43 27.99 3.79
N THR A 22 3.19 28.29 3.39
CA THR A 22 2.39 29.37 4.00
C THR A 22 2.10 29.07 5.47
N ALA A 23 1.65 27.85 5.78
CA ALA A 23 1.32 27.45 7.14
C ALA A 23 2.54 27.38 8.06
N GLN A 24 3.71 27.01 7.53
CA GLN A 24 4.98 27.02 8.26
C GLN A 24 5.45 28.42 8.68
N ALA A 25 4.99 29.48 8.01
CA ALA A 25 5.32 30.85 8.37
C ALA A 25 4.58 31.34 9.64
N HIS A 26 3.62 30.55 10.15
CA HIS A 26 2.95 30.86 11.41
C HIS A 26 3.93 30.77 12.60
N PRO A 27 3.94 31.75 13.53
CA PRO A 27 4.89 31.77 14.65
C PRO A 27 4.90 30.51 15.52
N ASP A 28 3.72 29.88 15.71
CA ASP A 28 3.57 28.68 16.53
C ASP A 28 3.83 27.37 15.75
N GLY A 29 4.23 27.47 14.47
CA GLY A 29 4.44 26.32 13.59
C GLY A 29 3.14 25.78 12.96
N ILE A 30 3.27 24.61 12.31
CA ILE A 30 2.21 23.97 11.53
C ILE A 30 1.67 22.72 12.22
N VAL A 31 0.36 22.51 12.13
CA VAL A 31 -0.27 21.19 12.33
C VAL A 31 -0.41 20.53 10.95
N ASP A 32 0.53 19.64 10.61
CA ASP A 32 0.59 19.06 9.27
C ASP A 32 -0.36 17.85 9.14
N LEU A 33 -1.50 18.07 8.48
CA LEU A 33 -2.51 17.04 8.17
C LEU A 33 -2.53 16.69 6.67
N SER A 34 -1.46 17.01 5.94
CA SER A 34 -1.42 16.88 4.48
C SER A 34 -1.25 15.45 3.98
N VAL A 35 -0.68 14.56 4.81
CA VAL A 35 -0.37 13.17 4.45
C VAL A 35 -0.80 12.23 5.56
N GLY A 36 -1.55 11.19 5.22
CA GLY A 36 -2.01 10.15 6.14
C GLY A 36 -0.94 9.14 6.55
N THR A 37 0.27 9.59 6.87
CA THR A 37 1.34 8.73 7.38
C THR A 37 1.22 8.65 8.91
N PRO A 38 1.12 7.45 9.50
CA PRO A 38 1.17 7.29 10.96
C PRO A 38 2.46 7.87 11.53
N VAL A 39 2.36 8.57 12.65
CA VAL A 39 3.52 9.16 13.35
C VAL A 39 3.90 8.38 14.61
N ASP A 40 3.04 7.46 15.05
CA ASP A 40 3.27 6.67 16.23
C ASP A 40 4.41 5.65 16.01
N PRO A 41 5.20 5.33 17.06
CA PRO A 41 6.19 4.27 16.99
C PRO A 41 5.57 2.92 16.63
N VAL A 42 6.30 2.11 15.85
CA VAL A 42 5.93 0.72 15.60
C VAL A 42 5.84 -0.03 16.94
N PRO A 43 4.79 -0.84 17.21
CA PRO A 43 4.68 -1.58 18.46
C PRO A 43 5.88 -2.51 18.72
N GLU A 44 6.35 -2.55 19.97
CA GLU A 44 7.57 -3.28 20.35
C GLU A 44 7.52 -4.77 20.00
N VAL A 45 6.33 -5.39 20.09
CA VAL A 45 6.12 -6.80 19.72
C VAL A 45 6.49 -7.07 18.25
N ILE A 46 6.22 -6.13 17.35
CA ILE A 46 6.56 -6.24 15.93
C ILE A 46 8.06 -6.05 15.73
N GLN A 47 8.65 -5.06 16.40
CA GLN A 47 10.09 -4.81 16.35
C GLN A 47 10.88 -6.06 16.79
N ARG A 48 10.50 -6.67 17.92
CA ARG A 48 11.15 -7.89 18.43
C ARG A 48 11.00 -9.08 17.49
N ALA A 49 9.81 -9.29 16.91
CA ALA A 49 9.58 -10.37 15.96
C ALA A 49 10.46 -10.23 14.71
N LEU A 50 10.57 -9.02 14.16
CA LEU A 50 11.45 -8.74 13.03
C LEU A 50 12.92 -9.00 13.38
N THR A 51 13.40 -8.50 14.53
CA THR A 51 14.78 -8.72 14.97
C THR A 51 15.08 -10.21 15.17
N ALA A 52 14.17 -10.96 15.78
CA ALA A 52 14.35 -12.40 16.01
C ALA A 52 14.38 -13.22 14.71
N ALA A 53 13.69 -12.74 13.66
CA ALA A 53 13.62 -13.41 12.36
C ALA A 53 14.64 -12.89 11.33
N ALA A 54 15.56 -11.99 11.71
CA ALA A 54 16.46 -11.31 10.78
C ALA A 54 17.39 -12.27 10.02
N ASP A 55 17.79 -13.38 10.63
CA ASP A 55 18.56 -14.45 9.98
C ASP A 55 17.63 -15.47 9.32
N SER A 56 17.09 -15.10 8.15
CA SER A 56 16.19 -15.93 7.35
C SER A 56 16.72 -16.14 5.92
N PRO A 57 17.80 -16.94 5.75
CA PRO A 57 18.40 -17.15 4.43
C PRO A 57 17.48 -17.99 3.52
N GLY A 58 17.63 -17.79 2.21
CA GLY A 58 16.89 -18.54 1.19
C GLY A 58 15.91 -17.65 0.40
N TYR A 59 15.44 -18.19 -0.73
CA TYR A 59 14.48 -17.50 -1.58
C TYR A 59 13.05 -17.74 -1.04
N PRO A 60 12.29 -16.70 -0.67
CA PRO A 60 10.95 -16.90 -0.15
C PRO A 60 9.99 -17.34 -1.26
N THR A 61 9.02 -18.17 -0.90
CA THR A 61 7.92 -18.51 -1.80
C THR A 61 6.95 -17.33 -1.92
N VAL A 62 6.44 -17.07 -3.13
CA VAL A 62 5.42 -16.02 -3.37
C VAL A 62 4.20 -16.18 -2.47
N TRP A 63 3.79 -17.42 -2.18
CA TRP A 63 2.60 -17.71 -1.37
C TRP A 63 2.85 -17.58 0.16
N GLY A 64 4.07 -17.21 0.56
CA GLY A 64 4.47 -17.12 1.96
C GLY A 64 4.60 -18.46 2.69
N THR A 65 4.92 -18.40 3.99
CA THR A 65 4.95 -19.58 4.85
C THR A 65 3.54 -20.00 5.26
N GLU A 66 3.38 -21.26 5.66
CA GLU A 66 2.12 -21.77 6.20
C GLU A 66 1.68 -20.99 7.44
N ALA A 67 2.60 -20.76 8.38
CA ALA A 67 2.36 -19.97 9.58
C ALA A 67 1.87 -18.53 9.28
N LEU A 68 2.39 -17.89 8.22
CA LEU A 68 1.89 -16.58 7.81
C LEU A 68 0.47 -16.66 7.26
N ARG A 69 0.15 -17.70 6.47
CA ARG A 69 -1.21 -17.88 5.95
C ARG A 69 -2.22 -18.19 7.05
N ASP A 70 -1.85 -19.00 8.04
CA ASP A 70 -2.69 -19.24 9.23
C ASP A 70 -2.98 -17.94 10.00
N ALA A 71 -1.96 -17.10 10.18
CA ALA A 71 -2.13 -15.80 10.82
C ALA A 71 -3.04 -14.87 10.00
N LEU A 72 -2.94 -14.87 8.67
CA LEU A 72 -3.78 -14.08 7.78
C LEU A 72 -5.25 -14.54 7.84
N THR A 73 -5.51 -15.86 7.70
CA THR A 73 -6.88 -16.40 7.75
C THR A 73 -7.51 -16.16 9.12
N GLY A 74 -6.79 -16.47 10.21
CA GLY A 74 -7.28 -16.24 11.56
C GLY A 74 -7.55 -14.75 11.86
N TRP A 75 -6.72 -13.84 11.35
CA TRP A 75 -6.95 -12.41 11.52
C TRP A 75 -8.19 -11.94 10.76
N VAL A 76 -8.39 -12.32 9.48
CA VAL A 76 -9.57 -11.85 8.74
C VAL A 76 -10.87 -12.44 9.29
N GLU A 77 -10.86 -13.68 9.77
CA GLU A 77 -12.03 -14.30 10.41
C GLU A 77 -12.33 -13.60 11.75
N GLY A 78 -11.34 -13.51 12.64
CA GLY A 78 -11.54 -12.95 13.97
C GLY A 78 -11.76 -11.44 14.01
N ARG A 79 -11.08 -10.67 13.14
CA ARG A 79 -11.12 -9.20 13.13
C ARG A 79 -12.19 -8.63 12.19
N LEU A 80 -12.38 -9.25 11.02
CA LEU A 80 -13.29 -8.75 9.99
C LEU A 80 -14.59 -9.57 9.89
N GLY A 81 -14.67 -10.72 10.56
CA GLY A 81 -15.85 -11.60 10.48
C GLY A 81 -15.97 -12.33 9.15
N ALA A 82 -14.86 -12.51 8.42
CA ALA A 82 -14.86 -13.28 7.19
C ALA A 82 -15.22 -14.75 7.47
N VAL A 83 -15.85 -15.43 6.53
CA VAL A 83 -16.31 -16.83 6.68
C VAL A 83 -15.76 -17.68 5.54
N GLY A 84 -15.23 -18.85 5.87
CA GLY A 84 -14.74 -19.82 4.89
C GLY A 84 -13.45 -19.40 4.21
N VAL A 85 -12.62 -18.57 4.86
CA VAL A 85 -11.35 -18.14 4.30
C VAL A 85 -10.32 -19.22 4.51
N THR A 86 -9.77 -19.73 3.42
CA THR A 86 -8.69 -20.74 3.42
C THR A 86 -7.37 -20.13 2.95
N HIS A 87 -6.30 -20.92 2.98
CA HIS A 87 -5.00 -20.51 2.44
C HIS A 87 -5.05 -20.09 0.96
N ALA A 88 -6.00 -20.62 0.19
CA ALA A 88 -6.20 -20.26 -1.22
C ALA A 88 -6.80 -18.86 -1.41
N ASN A 89 -7.32 -18.25 -0.34
CA ASN A 89 -7.97 -16.94 -0.37
C ASN A 89 -7.06 -15.80 0.13
N VAL A 90 -5.82 -16.10 0.54
CA VAL A 90 -4.88 -15.12 1.06
C VAL A 90 -3.57 -15.16 0.30
N LEU A 91 -2.98 -13.99 0.10
CA LEU A 91 -1.68 -13.81 -0.53
C LEU A 91 -0.92 -12.70 0.22
N PRO A 92 0.26 -12.97 0.80
CA PRO A 92 1.09 -11.90 1.34
C PRO A 92 1.63 -11.01 0.21
N VAL A 93 1.66 -9.71 0.46
CA VAL A 93 2.15 -8.70 -0.49
C VAL A 93 3.11 -7.74 0.18
N VAL A 94 4.01 -7.15 -0.60
CA VAL A 94 4.96 -6.13 -0.12
C VAL A 94 4.25 -4.77 -0.08
N GLY A 95 3.29 -4.65 0.84
CA GLY A 95 2.39 -3.51 0.93
C GLY A 95 1.31 -3.49 -0.17
N SER A 96 0.16 -2.91 0.16
CA SER A 96 -1.00 -2.91 -0.75
C SER A 96 -0.79 -2.04 -1.99
N LYS A 97 0.06 -1.01 -1.92
CA LYS A 97 0.30 -0.09 -3.05
C LYS A 97 0.87 -0.81 -4.27
N GLU A 98 1.81 -1.73 -4.07
CA GLU A 98 2.39 -2.52 -5.16
C GLU A 98 1.32 -3.41 -5.80
N LEU A 99 0.57 -4.17 -5.00
CA LEU A 99 -0.50 -5.02 -5.50
C LEU A 99 -1.51 -4.20 -6.33
N VAL A 100 -2.00 -3.10 -5.78
CA VAL A 100 -3.02 -2.26 -6.42
C VAL A 100 -2.50 -1.63 -7.73
N ALA A 101 -1.25 -1.18 -7.75
CA ALA A 101 -0.65 -0.60 -8.95
C ALA A 101 -0.52 -1.61 -10.09
N TRP A 102 -0.30 -2.89 -9.78
CA TRP A 102 -0.10 -3.95 -10.77
C TRP A 102 -1.34 -4.80 -11.03
N LEU A 103 -2.41 -4.62 -10.27
CA LEU A 103 -3.59 -5.50 -10.30
C LEU A 103 -4.21 -5.61 -11.71
N PRO A 104 -4.38 -4.53 -12.50
CA PRO A 104 -4.85 -4.65 -13.89
C PRO A 104 -4.00 -5.57 -14.76
N THR A 105 -2.66 -5.46 -14.65
CA THR A 105 -1.73 -6.35 -15.36
C THR A 105 -1.84 -7.79 -14.88
N GLN A 106 -1.93 -8.02 -13.57
CA GLN A 106 -2.04 -9.36 -12.98
C GLN A 106 -3.36 -10.06 -13.36
N LEU A 107 -4.42 -9.29 -13.57
CA LEU A 107 -5.71 -9.78 -14.07
C LEU A 107 -5.74 -9.95 -15.60
N GLY A 108 -4.65 -9.60 -16.30
CA GLY A 108 -4.54 -9.76 -17.75
C GLY A 108 -5.36 -8.73 -18.55
N LEU A 109 -5.68 -7.57 -17.98
CA LEU A 109 -6.40 -6.53 -18.70
C LEU A 109 -5.58 -6.00 -19.89
N GLY A 110 -6.26 -5.78 -21.01
CA GLY A 110 -5.67 -5.34 -22.26
C GLY A 110 -6.42 -4.17 -22.90
N ALA A 111 -6.07 -3.90 -24.16
CA ALA A 111 -6.69 -2.83 -24.93
C ALA A 111 -8.21 -3.06 -25.08
N GLY A 112 -9.01 -2.10 -24.60
CA GLY A 112 -10.47 -2.14 -24.66
C GLY A 112 -11.14 -2.52 -23.34
N ASP A 113 -10.40 -3.10 -22.40
CA ASP A 113 -10.90 -3.34 -21.05
C ASP A 113 -11.07 -2.03 -20.27
N ARG A 114 -11.97 -2.03 -19.29
CA ARG A 114 -12.34 -0.85 -18.51
C ARG A 114 -12.19 -1.11 -17.02
N VAL A 115 -11.48 -0.21 -16.34
CA VAL A 115 -11.36 -0.20 -14.87
C VAL A 115 -12.23 0.93 -14.32
N ALA A 116 -13.17 0.60 -13.43
CA ALA A 116 -13.96 1.59 -12.71
C ALA A 116 -13.35 1.88 -11.34
N TYR A 117 -13.25 3.15 -10.97
CA TYR A 117 -12.85 3.61 -9.64
C TYR A 117 -13.64 4.85 -9.23
N PRO A 118 -13.76 5.18 -7.93
CA PRO A 118 -14.53 6.34 -7.48
C PRO A 118 -13.95 7.66 -7.98
N ARG A 119 -14.81 8.67 -8.19
CA ARG A 119 -14.37 10.03 -8.60
C ARG A 119 -13.38 10.66 -7.63
N LEU A 120 -13.57 10.43 -6.32
CA LEU A 120 -12.63 10.80 -5.28
C LEU A 120 -12.02 9.50 -4.74
N ALA A 121 -10.77 9.24 -5.11
CA ALA A 121 -10.16 7.96 -4.86
C ALA A 121 -8.66 8.07 -4.59
N TYR A 122 -8.10 6.96 -4.12
CA TYR A 122 -6.66 6.78 -4.04
C TYR A 122 -6.04 6.85 -5.45
N PRO A 123 -5.05 7.74 -5.70
CA PRO A 123 -4.54 7.99 -7.05
C PRO A 123 -3.98 6.75 -7.74
N THR A 124 -3.43 5.79 -6.99
CA THR A 124 -2.83 4.58 -7.56
C THR A 124 -3.83 3.72 -8.32
N TYR A 125 -5.14 3.83 -8.06
CA TYR A 125 -6.16 3.14 -8.86
C TYR A 125 -6.13 3.60 -10.32
N GLU A 126 -6.04 4.91 -10.55
CA GLU A 126 -5.93 5.46 -11.89
C GLU A 126 -4.59 5.10 -12.53
N VAL A 127 -3.51 5.13 -11.75
CA VAL A 127 -2.16 4.79 -12.23
C VAL A 127 -2.09 3.34 -12.71
N GLY A 128 -2.64 2.40 -11.96
CA GLY A 128 -2.63 0.99 -12.37
C GLY A 128 -3.54 0.72 -13.58
N ALA A 129 -4.57 1.55 -13.79
CA ALA A 129 -5.51 1.41 -14.90
C ALA A 129 -5.02 2.00 -16.23
N ARG A 130 -3.91 2.75 -16.24
CA ARG A 130 -3.34 3.43 -17.41
C ARG A 130 -2.15 2.65 -17.96
#